data_AF-A0A536BT72-F1
#
_entry.id   AF-A0A536BT72-F1
#
_cell.length_a   1.000
_cell.length_b   1.000
_cell.length_c   1.000
_cell.angle_alpha   90.00
_cell.angle_beta   90.00
_cell.angle_gamma   90.00
#
_symmetry.space_group_name_H-M   'P 1'
#
loop_
_entity.id
_entity.type
_entity.pdbx_description
1 polymer ?
#
loop_
_entity_poly.entity_id
_entity_poly.type
_entity_poly.pdbx_seq_one_letter_code
_entity_poly.pdbx_strand_id
1 'polypeptide(L)'
;MAHRDPRRLSRRQFGLLGTQVSGAVVAVLLGIPIVGFLISPLFRQQQVVWRKVGDISGVPDGEPTKFEVAFPLDAWTTAESNLAVYVVKSGDNTKVFSNVCTHMQCPVRWEVA
;
A
#
# COMPACT_ATOMS: atom_id res chain seq x y z
N MET A 1 -21.49 -23.03 -55.42
CA MET A 1 -21.02 -22.44 -54.15
C MET A 1 -21.90 -23.01 -53.05
N ALA A 2 -21.36 -23.89 -52.20
CA ALA A 2 -22.15 -24.60 -51.20
C ALA A 2 -22.59 -23.64 -50.08
N HIS A 3 -23.91 -23.58 -49.83
CA HIS A 3 -24.51 -22.85 -48.71
C HIS A 3 -23.95 -23.42 -47.40
N ARG A 4 -23.14 -22.65 -46.66
CA ARG A 4 -22.76 -23.01 -45.28
C ARG A 4 -23.99 -22.80 -44.39
N ASP A 5 -24.54 -23.88 -43.87
CA ASP A 5 -25.52 -23.83 -42.79
C ASP A 5 -24.82 -23.31 -41.52
N PRO A 6 -25.17 -22.11 -41.01
CA PRO A 6 -24.52 -21.54 -39.84
C PRO A 6 -24.75 -22.36 -38.56
N ARG A 7 -25.70 -23.31 -38.58
CA ARG A 7 -26.05 -24.14 -37.41
C ARG A 7 -25.21 -25.41 -37.29
N ARG A 8 -24.38 -25.76 -38.28
CA ARG A 8 -23.49 -26.93 -38.23
C ARG A 8 -22.05 -26.54 -37.95
N LEU A 9 -21.60 -26.75 -36.72
CA LEU A 9 -20.20 -26.62 -36.35
C LEU A 9 -19.39 -27.76 -36.96
N SER A 10 -18.35 -27.43 -37.71
CA SER A 10 -17.35 -28.42 -38.13
C SER A 10 -16.54 -28.88 -36.91
N ARG A 11 -16.01 -30.11 -36.96
CA ARG A 11 -15.13 -30.65 -35.91
C ARG A 11 -13.98 -29.71 -35.55
N ARG A 12 -13.41 -29.03 -36.55
CA ARG A 12 -12.35 -28.02 -36.36
C ARG A 12 -12.84 -26.79 -35.60
N GLN A 13 -14.02 -26.28 -35.94
CA GLN A 13 -14.61 -25.13 -35.24
C GLN A 13 -14.97 -25.46 -33.80
N PHE A 14 -15.51 -26.66 -33.56
CA PHE A 14 -15.80 -27.13 -32.20
C PHE A 14 -14.53 -27.20 -31.34
N GLY A 15 -13.44 -27.77 -31.87
CA GLY A 15 -12.16 -27.82 -31.17
C GLY A 15 -11.60 -26.43 -30.86
N LEU A 16 -11.61 -25.51 -31.83
CA LEU A 16 -11.14 -24.14 -31.65
C LEU A 16 -11.94 -23.38 -30.58
N LEU A 17 -13.27 -23.45 -30.64
CA LEU A 17 -14.16 -22.82 -29.66
C LEU A 17 -13.95 -23.40 -28.27
N GLY A 18 -13.84 -24.73 -28.16
CA GLY A 18 -13.57 -25.39 -26.88
C GLY A 18 -12.25 -24.94 -26.26
N THR A 19 -11.16 -24.91 -27.03
CA THR A 19 -9.87 -24.43 -26.54
C THR A 19 -9.89 -22.96 -26.14
N GLN A 20 -10.58 -22.11 -26.91
CA GLN A 20 -10.73 -20.68 -26.58
C GLN A 20 -11.52 -20.49 -25.28
N VAL A 21 -12.62 -21.21 -25.10
CA VAL A 21 -13.43 -21.13 -23.87
C VAL A 21 -12.61 -21.61 -22.68
N SER A 22 -11.94 -22.75 -22.78
CA SER A 22 -11.08 -23.26 -21.69
C SER A 22 -9.95 -22.27 -21.36
N GLY A 23 -9.30 -21.69 -22.37
CA GLY A 23 -8.26 -20.68 -22.17
C GLY A 23 -8.80 -19.41 -21.50
N ALA A 24 -9.98 -18.95 -21.91
CA ALA A 24 -10.64 -17.78 -21.31
C ALA A 24 -11.00 -18.03 -19.84
N VAL A 25 -11.51 -19.23 -19.51
CA VAL A 25 -11.82 -19.60 -18.12
C VAL A 25 -10.55 -19.54 -17.26
N VAL A 26 -9.46 -20.14 -17.72
CA VAL A 26 -8.18 -20.11 -16.99
C VAL A 26 -7.67 -18.67 -16.85
N ALA A 27 -7.74 -17.88 -17.92
CA ALA A 27 -7.31 -16.48 -17.91
C ALA A 27 -8.10 -15.63 -16.92
N VAL A 28 -9.41 -15.85 -16.78
CA VAL A 28 -10.26 -15.13 -15.81
C VAL A 28 -9.94 -15.57 -14.39
N LEU A 29 -9.84 -16.88 -14.14
CA LEU A 29 -9.55 -17.42 -12.81
C LEU A 29 -8.23 -16.90 -12.23
N LEU A 30 -7.22 -16.71 -13.07
CA LEU A 30 -5.93 -16.16 -12.66
C LEU A 30 -5.89 -14.63 -12.76
N GLY A 31 -6.52 -14.06 -13.79
CA GLY A 31 -6.45 -12.62 -14.08
C GLY A 31 -7.16 -11.77 -13.03
N ILE A 32 -8.33 -12.21 -12.55
CA ILE A 32 -9.08 -11.47 -11.52
C ILE A 32 -8.26 -11.27 -10.23
N PRO A 33 -7.70 -12.30 -9.57
CA PRO A 33 -6.94 -12.08 -8.34
C PRO A 33 -5.66 -11.28 -8.57
N ILE A 34 -4.99 -11.44 -9.72
CA ILE A 34 -3.79 -10.64 -10.06
C ILE A 34 -4.15 -9.15 -10.16
N VAL A 35 -5.15 -8.82 -10.98
CA VAL A 35 -5.60 -7.43 -11.14
C VAL A 35 -6.11 -6.88 -9.82
N GLY A 36 -6.91 -7.68 -9.09
CA GLY A 36 -7.43 -7.32 -7.77
C GLY A 36 -6.32 -6.99 -6.77
N PHE A 37 -5.25 -7.78 -6.73
CA PHE A 37 -4.10 -7.52 -5.87
C PHE A 37 -3.42 -6.19 -6.21
N LEU A 38 -3.19 -5.92 -7.49
CA LEU A 38 -2.52 -4.69 -7.96
C LEU A 38 -3.32 -3.42 -7.62
N ILE A 39 -4.65 -3.47 -7.74
CA ILE A 39 -5.52 -2.32 -7.45
C ILE A 39 -5.96 -2.24 -5.99
N SER A 40 -5.72 -3.30 -5.19
CA SER A 40 -6.13 -3.34 -3.78
C SER A 40 -5.68 -2.13 -2.94
N PRO A 41 -4.49 -1.51 -3.16
CA PRO A 41 -4.07 -0.37 -2.35
C PRO A 41 -4.97 0.85 -2.51
N LEU A 42 -5.66 1.01 -3.65
CA LEU A 42 -6.58 2.14 -3.90
C LEU A 42 -7.82 2.08 -2.99
N PHE A 43 -8.19 0.88 -2.55
CA PHE A 43 -9.38 0.64 -1.74
C PHE A 43 -9.05 0.34 -0.27
N ARG A 44 -7.77 0.22 0.09
CA ARG A 44 -7.36 0.02 1.48
C ARG A 44 -7.55 1.32 2.26
N GLN A 45 -8.41 1.27 3.27
CA GLN A 45 -8.46 2.31 4.30
C GLN A 45 -7.31 2.11 5.28
N GLN A 46 -6.56 3.18 5.56
CA GLN A 46 -5.55 3.13 6.62
C GLN A 46 -6.23 3.13 7.98
N GLN A 47 -5.97 2.10 8.78
CA GLN A 47 -6.45 2.08 10.16
C GLN A 47 -5.61 3.06 10.99
N VAL A 48 -6.27 4.01 11.64
CA VAL A 48 -5.62 4.95 12.54
C VAL A 48 -5.30 4.22 13.84
N VAL A 49 -4.03 3.89 14.04
CA VAL A 49 -3.54 3.27 15.28
C VAL A 49 -2.87 4.35 16.14
N TRP A 50 -3.44 4.62 17.31
CA TRP A 50 -2.84 5.53 18.27
C TRP A 50 -1.74 4.82 19.07
N ARG A 51 -0.56 5.44 19.14
CA ARG A 51 0.56 4.97 19.96
C ARG A 51 1.10 6.11 20.82
N LYS A 52 1.39 5.81 22.08
CA LYS A 52 2.09 6.74 22.97
C LYS A 52 3.56 6.78 22.55
N VAL A 53 4.02 7.96 22.15
CA VAL A 53 5.38 8.18 21.63
C VAL A 53 6.33 8.65 22.73
N GLY A 54 5.85 9.47 23.67
CA GLY A 54 6.67 10.02 24.74
C GLY A 54 5.93 11.07 25.55
N ASP A 55 6.62 11.67 26.51
CA ASP A 55 6.14 12.85 27.23
C ASP A 55 6.65 14.14 26.55
N ILE A 56 5.76 15.11 26.41
CA ILE A 56 6.05 16.42 25.80
C ILE A 56 6.69 17.39 26.79
N SER A 57 6.54 17.15 28.10
CA SER A 57 7.02 18.05 29.15
C SER A 57 8.55 18.21 29.12
N GLY A 58 9.27 17.17 28.67
CA GLY A 58 10.73 17.15 28.58
C GLY A 58 11.32 17.74 27.30
N VAL A 59 10.50 18.26 26.37
CA VAL A 59 10.98 18.88 25.13
C VAL A 59 11.49 20.30 25.43
N PRO A 60 12.77 20.62 25.19
CA PRO A 60 13.30 21.96 25.39
C PRO A 60 12.65 22.97 24.44
N ASP A 61 12.54 24.23 24.88
CA ASP A 61 11.99 25.29 24.04
C ASP A 61 12.99 25.67 22.94
N GLY A 62 12.52 25.73 21.69
CA GLY A 62 13.35 26.03 20.53
C GLY A 62 14.24 24.88 20.03
N GLU A 63 14.29 23.73 20.71
CA GLU A 63 15.14 22.59 20.32
C GLU A 63 14.31 21.42 19.74
N PRO A 64 14.51 21.07 18.46
CA PRO A 64 13.84 19.93 17.83
C PRO A 64 14.25 18.60 18.47
N THR A 65 13.31 17.94 19.14
CA THR A 65 13.55 16.65 19.79
C THR A 65 12.99 15.51 18.93
N LYS A 66 13.83 14.51 18.64
CA LYS A 66 13.44 13.31 17.90
C LYS A 66 12.74 12.32 18.82
N PHE A 67 11.61 11.79 18.38
CA PHE A 67 10.97 10.62 18.98
C PHE A 67 10.81 9.51 17.96
N GLU A 68 11.01 8.27 18.39
CA GLU A 68 10.85 7.08 17.56
C GLU A 68 9.61 6.29 17.99
N VAL A 69 8.88 5.78 17.00
CA VAL A 69 7.69 4.97 17.21
C VAL A 69 7.75 3.76 16.30
N ALA A 70 7.57 2.58 16.90
CA ALA A 70 7.48 1.32 16.19
C ALA A 70 6.00 1.01 15.91
N PHE A 71 5.71 0.70 14.64
CA PHE A 71 4.40 0.19 14.23
C PHE A 71 4.56 -1.22 13.64
N PRO A 72 3.70 -2.18 14.00
CA PRO A 72 3.74 -3.50 13.41
C PRO A 72 3.36 -3.42 11.93
N LEU A 73 4.15 -4.05 11.06
CA LEU A 73 3.92 -4.06 9.61
C LEU A 73 2.71 -4.93 9.22
N ASP A 74 2.40 -5.95 10.01
CA ASP A 74 1.22 -6.80 9.85
C ASP A 74 0.84 -7.41 11.20
N ALA A 75 -0.41 -7.85 11.36
CA ALA A 75 -0.91 -8.48 12.58
C ALA A 75 -0.26 -9.86 12.86
N TRP A 76 0.47 -10.41 11.89
CA TRP A 76 1.04 -11.75 11.92
C TRP A 76 2.57 -11.78 11.87
N THR A 77 3.23 -10.62 11.75
CA THR A 77 4.68 -10.51 11.68
C THR A 77 5.24 -9.73 12.86
N THR A 78 6.41 -10.12 13.35
CA THR A 78 7.19 -9.36 14.33
C THR A 78 7.98 -8.20 13.71
N ALA A 79 7.87 -8.00 12.40
CA ALA A 79 8.53 -6.90 11.72
C ALA A 79 7.83 -5.56 12.07
N GLU A 80 8.62 -4.63 12.63
CA GLU A 80 8.17 -3.29 13.01
C GLU A 80 8.73 -2.27 12.01
N SER A 81 7.91 -1.32 11.56
CA SER A 81 8.37 -0.11 10.89
C SER A 81 8.67 0.96 11.93
N ASN A 82 9.94 1.34 12.05
CA ASN A 82 10.37 2.45 12.90
C ASN A 82 10.18 3.76 12.14
N LEU A 83 9.21 4.55 12.58
CA LEU A 83 8.99 5.92 12.12
C LEU A 83 9.55 6.89 13.17
N ALA A 84 9.97 8.08 12.74
CA ALA A 84 10.35 9.12 13.68
C ALA A 84 9.59 10.41 13.42
N VAL A 85 9.37 11.14 14.51
CA VAL A 85 8.78 12.48 14.47
C VAL A 85 9.69 13.45 15.21
N TYR A 86 9.71 14.68 14.74
CA TYR A 86 10.39 15.79 15.41
C TYR A 86 9.36 16.66 16.09
N VAL A 87 9.52 16.88 17.39
CA VAL A 87 8.68 17.79 18.17
C VAL A 87 9.49 19.06 18.44
N VAL A 88 8.92 20.20 18.08
CA VAL A 88 9.51 21.51 18.31
C VAL A 88 8.55 22.31 19.17
N LYS A 89 9.04 22.75 20.33
CA LYS A 89 8.31 23.65 21.23
C LYS A 89 8.70 25.10 20.94
N SER A 90 7.71 25.99 20.98
CA SER A 90 7.88 27.43 20.81
C SER A 90 6.90 28.15 21.74
N GLY A 91 7.36 28.43 22.96
CA GLY A 91 6.53 28.95 24.04
C GLY A 91 5.39 27.98 24.37
N ASP A 92 4.14 28.46 24.24
CA ASP A 92 2.94 27.65 24.46
C ASP A 92 2.55 26.78 23.24
N ASN A 93 3.22 26.96 22.10
CA ASN A 93 2.92 26.22 20.89
C ASN A 93 3.82 25.00 20.73
N THR A 94 3.25 23.88 20.25
CA THR A 94 3.99 22.69 19.88
C THR A 94 3.72 22.35 18.42
N LYS A 95 4.78 22.10 17.66
CA LYS A 95 4.70 21.59 16.29
C LYS A 95 5.31 20.20 16.22
N VAL A 96 4.64 19.29 15.51
CA VAL A 96 5.11 17.93 15.28
C VAL A 96 5.31 17.72 13.78
N PHE A 97 6.51 17.30 13.40
CA PHE A 97 6.91 17.08 12.02
C PHE A 97 7.22 15.60 11.78
N SER A 98 6.77 15.07 10.64
CA SER A 98 7.20 13.75 10.17
C SER A 98 8.66 13.81 9.70
N ASN A 99 9.45 12.78 10.01
CA ASN A 99 10.79 12.64 9.43
C ASN A 99 10.77 12.07 8.00
N VAL A 100 9.60 11.88 7.40
CA VAL A 100 9.44 11.27 6.07
C VAL A 100 9.38 12.37 5.01
N CYS A 101 10.34 12.38 4.10
CA CYS A 101 10.37 13.34 2.99
C CYS A 101 9.18 13.11 2.02
N THR A 102 8.52 14.17 1.58
CA THR A 102 7.41 14.10 0.62
C THR A 102 7.84 13.76 -0.81
N HIS A 103 9.13 13.80 -1.13
CA HIS A 103 9.65 13.47 -2.45
C HIS A 103 9.64 11.96 -2.72
N MET A 104 10.40 11.22 -1.91
CA MET A 104 10.65 9.78 -2.09
C MET A 104 10.53 8.99 -0.76
N GLN A 105 9.95 9.60 0.27
CA GLN A 105 9.72 8.97 1.58
C GLN A 105 10.97 8.52 2.34
N CYS A 106 12.15 9.04 1.98
CA CYS A 106 13.37 8.79 2.72
C CYS A 106 13.30 9.43 4.13
N PRO A 107 13.82 8.76 5.17
CA PRO A 107 14.01 9.37 6.48
C PRO A 107 15.00 10.53 6.39
N VAL A 108 14.59 11.70 6.86
CA VAL A 108 15.45 12.88 6.98
C VAL A 108 15.85 13.10 8.43
N ARG A 109 17.03 13.71 8.62
CA ARG A 109 17.51 14.13 9.93
C ARG A 109 17.44 15.64 10.05
N TRP A 110 17.14 16.12 11.24
CA TRP A 110 17.22 17.54 11.56
C TRP A 110 18.68 17.93 11.77
N GLU A 111 19.13 18.99 11.10
CA GLU A 111 20.43 19.61 11.32
C GLU A 111 20.23 20.97 11.98
N VAL A 112 20.87 21.20 13.11
CA VAL A 112 21.01 22.52 13.72
C VAL A 112 22.16 23.23 13.03
N ALA A 113 21.86 24.38 12.44
CA ALA A 113 22.84 25.27 11.80
C ALA A 113 23.58 26.11 12.83
#